data_AF-A0A256Z9P5-F1
#
_entry.id   AF-A0A256Z9P5-F1
#
_cell.length_a   1.000
_cell.length_b   1.000
_cell.length_c   1.000
_cell.angle_alpha   90.00
_cell.angle_beta   90.00
_cell.angle_gamma   90.00
#
_symmetry.space_group_name_H-M   'P 1'
#
loop_
_entity.id
_entity.type
_entity.pdbx_description
1 polymer ?
#
loop_
_entity_poly.entity_id
_entity_poly.type
_entity_poly.pdbx_seq_one_letter_code
_entity_poly.pdbx_strand_id
1 'polypeptide(L)'
;MGFRIRVRLQVSPYHPPEGYNDWQTRSTWPWQGSPQKPKFDGFNLEYFRTVDKVVRLASDLGIGFEMIMEAWGFEYPFNQRGVFLPEYEGLWMRYLVTGYDAFTSVYIWTLMNEYEYYPDGDWRYNRAAVLWTINVHTFRSRYEFHLFFKYNNLKGEHRN
;
A
#
# COMPACT_ATOMS: atom_id res chain seq x y z
N MET A 1 -10.53 21.41 -6.96
CA MET A 1 -10.29 20.08 -6.37
C MET A 1 -9.08 19.52 -7.07
N GLY A 2 -7.99 19.23 -6.35
CA GLY A 2 -6.79 18.64 -6.95
C GLY A 2 -7.09 17.22 -7.42
N PHE A 3 -6.49 16.81 -8.53
CA PHE A 3 -6.66 15.47 -9.11
C PHE A 3 -6.11 14.41 -8.15
N ARG A 4 -6.90 13.36 -7.86
CA ARG A 4 -6.49 12.23 -7.00
C ARG A 4 -6.43 10.94 -7.81
N ILE A 5 -5.32 10.22 -7.69
CA ILE A 5 -5.18 8.88 -8.26
C ILE A 5 -5.01 7.82 -7.18
N ARG A 6 -5.48 6.63 -7.50
CA ARG A 6 -5.38 5.45 -6.65
C ARG A 6 -4.23 4.60 -7.15
N VAL A 7 -3.24 4.36 -6.28
CA VAL A 7 -1.98 3.72 -6.65
C VAL A 7 -1.65 2.57 -5.71
N ARG A 8 -1.10 1.50 -6.27
CA ARG A 8 -0.59 0.35 -5.53
C ARG A 8 0.91 0.50 -5.36
N LEU A 9 1.41 0.32 -4.14
CA LEU A 9 2.84 0.40 -3.87
C LEU A 9 3.52 -0.84 -4.47
N GLN A 10 3.18 -2.02 -3.98
CA GLN A 10 3.64 -3.26 -4.61
C GLN A 10 2.64 -3.73 -5.67
N VAL A 11 3.11 -4.38 -6.72
CA VAL A 11 2.28 -5.16 -7.65
C VAL A 11 3.03 -6.46 -7.89
N SER A 12 2.36 -7.60 -7.79
CA SER A 12 2.99 -8.87 -8.13
C SER A 12 3.26 -8.95 -9.64
N PRO A 13 4.42 -9.46 -10.08
CA PRO A 13 4.63 -9.78 -11.50
C PRO A 13 3.72 -10.93 -11.97
N TYR A 14 3.16 -11.70 -11.03
CA TYR A 14 2.22 -12.78 -11.28
C TYR A 14 0.82 -12.35 -10.86
N HIS A 15 -0.08 -12.22 -11.82
CA HIS A 15 -1.49 -11.90 -11.60
C HIS A 15 -2.35 -13.07 -12.08
N PRO A 16 -2.73 -14.02 -11.21
CA PRO A 16 -3.60 -15.13 -11.58
C PRO A 16 -4.94 -14.62 -12.16
N PRO A 17 -5.64 -15.38 -13.03
CA PRO A 17 -5.30 -16.71 -13.53
C PRO A 17 -4.42 -16.73 -14.80
N GLU A 18 -4.39 -15.66 -15.60
CA GLU A 18 -3.69 -15.60 -16.90
C GLU A 18 -2.79 -14.35 -17.08
N GLY A 19 -2.71 -13.48 -16.07
CA GLY A 19 -2.08 -12.17 -16.17
C GLY A 19 -0.58 -12.21 -15.89
N TYR A 20 0.22 -11.93 -16.91
CA TYR A 20 1.50 -11.25 -16.72
C TYR A 20 1.25 -9.75 -16.70
N ASN A 21 1.92 -9.04 -15.81
CA ASN A 21 1.93 -7.60 -15.82
C ASN A 21 2.85 -7.08 -16.95
N ASP A 22 2.39 -7.21 -18.20
CA ASP A 22 3.19 -6.90 -19.40
C ASP A 22 3.46 -5.40 -19.57
N TRP A 23 2.63 -4.55 -18.96
CA TRP A 23 2.84 -3.10 -18.96
C TRP A 23 3.93 -2.67 -17.96
N GLN A 24 4.31 -3.54 -17.03
CA GLN A 24 5.30 -3.22 -16.02
C GLN A 24 6.72 -3.56 -16.49
N THR A 25 7.47 -2.53 -16.83
CA THR A 25 8.85 -2.66 -17.35
C THR A 25 9.94 -2.65 -16.28
N ARG A 26 9.57 -2.51 -15.00
CA ARG A 26 10.51 -2.47 -13.87
C ARG A 26 10.00 -3.31 -12.71
N SER A 27 10.91 -3.86 -11.90
CA SER A 27 10.52 -4.56 -10.69
C SER A 27 9.83 -3.62 -9.71
N THR A 28 8.66 -4.04 -9.21
CA THR A 28 7.90 -3.43 -8.11
C THR A 28 8.11 -4.20 -6.81
N TRP A 29 9.23 -4.93 -6.68
CA TRP A 29 9.54 -5.70 -5.48
C TRP A 29 10.16 -4.78 -4.40
N PRO A 30 9.45 -4.49 -3.30
CA PRO A 30 9.88 -3.49 -2.33
C PRO A 30 10.79 -4.06 -1.24
N TRP A 31 10.93 -5.39 -1.17
CA TRP A 31 11.75 -6.08 -0.17
C TRP A 31 13.12 -6.46 -0.75
N GLN A 32 14.06 -6.82 0.12
CA GLN A 32 15.29 -7.47 -0.33
C GLN A 32 15.02 -8.88 -0.86
N GLY A 33 16.05 -9.48 -1.46
CA GLY A 33 15.93 -10.79 -2.10
C GLY A 33 15.16 -10.71 -3.41
N SER A 34 14.37 -11.74 -3.70
CA SER A 34 13.50 -11.81 -4.89
C SER A 34 12.16 -12.45 -4.54
N PRO A 35 11.15 -12.39 -5.41
CA PRO A 35 9.89 -13.13 -5.20
C PRO A 35 10.09 -14.63 -4.91
N GLN A 36 11.13 -15.26 -5.49
CA GLN A 36 11.43 -16.69 -5.27
C GLN A 36 12.20 -16.95 -3.97
N LYS A 37 12.92 -15.95 -3.44
CA LYS A 37 13.70 -16.02 -2.19
C LYS A 37 13.57 -14.69 -1.46
N PRO A 38 12.39 -14.39 -0.87
CA PRO A 38 12.13 -13.08 -0.27
C PRO A 38 12.92 -12.88 1.02
N LYS A 39 13.26 -11.63 1.32
CA LYS A 39 13.76 -11.19 2.64
C LYS A 39 12.89 -10.05 3.15
N PHE A 40 11.81 -10.41 3.85
CA PHE A 40 10.79 -9.43 4.26
C PHE A 40 11.19 -8.56 5.45
N ASP A 41 12.26 -8.91 6.14
CA ASP A 41 12.89 -8.13 7.21
C ASP A 41 13.80 -6.99 6.68
N GLY A 42 14.00 -6.90 5.36
CA GLY A 42 14.78 -5.85 4.72
C GLY A 42 14.07 -5.21 3.53
N PHE A 43 14.25 -3.91 3.36
CA PHE A 43 13.68 -3.16 2.25
C PHE A 43 14.67 -2.93 1.10
N ASN A 44 14.15 -2.93 -0.12
CA ASN A 44 14.84 -2.50 -1.32
C ASN A 44 14.82 -0.97 -1.41
N LEU A 45 15.91 -0.34 -0.97
CA LEU A 45 16.01 1.12 -0.95
C LEU A 45 16.04 1.74 -2.36
N GLU A 46 16.44 1.00 -3.40
CA GLU A 46 16.38 1.53 -4.76
C GLU A 46 14.94 1.67 -5.26
N TYR A 47 14.11 0.67 -4.97
CA TYR A 47 12.68 0.72 -5.21
C TYR A 47 12.07 1.94 -4.50
N PHE A 48 12.35 2.10 -3.20
CA PHE A 48 11.79 3.21 -2.42
C PHE A 48 12.31 4.58 -2.83
N ARG A 49 13.58 4.72 -3.27
CA ARG A 49 14.05 5.98 -3.88
C ARG A 49 13.26 6.36 -5.13
N THR A 50 12.72 5.39 -5.86
CA THR A 50 11.85 5.67 -7.00
C THR A 50 10.48 6.13 -6.52
N VAL A 51 9.91 5.47 -5.51
CA VAL A 51 8.65 5.90 -4.86
C VAL A 51 8.79 7.32 -4.32
N ASP A 52 9.89 7.64 -3.63
CA ASP A 52 10.16 8.98 -3.08
C ASP A 52 10.11 10.06 -4.16
N LYS A 53 10.71 9.78 -5.33
CA LYS A 53 10.70 10.70 -6.47
C LYS A 53 9.27 10.92 -6.98
N VAL A 54 8.48 9.86 -7.09
CA VAL A 54 7.08 9.93 -7.57
C VAL A 54 6.21 10.70 -6.58
N VAL A 55 6.33 10.43 -5.28
CA VAL A 55 5.52 11.09 -4.23
C VAL A 55 5.89 12.58 -4.10
N ARG A 56 7.17 12.93 -4.22
CA ARG A 56 7.62 14.33 -4.31
C ARG A 56 7.07 15.03 -5.54
N LEU A 57 7.22 14.42 -6.71
CA LEU A 57 6.70 14.98 -7.95
C LEU A 57 5.18 15.20 -7.89
N ALA A 58 4.45 14.26 -7.30
CA ALA A 58 3.01 14.42 -7.09
C ALA A 58 2.69 15.61 -6.17
N SER A 59 3.45 15.82 -5.09
CA SER A 59 3.31 17.01 -4.24
C SER A 59 3.54 18.29 -5.02
N ASP A 60 4.61 18.34 -5.81
CA ASP A 60 4.98 19.52 -6.62
C ASP A 60 3.91 19.84 -7.68
N LEU A 61 3.26 18.81 -8.21
CA LEU A 61 2.16 18.93 -9.19
C LEU A 61 0.77 19.11 -8.56
N GLY A 62 0.65 19.09 -7.23
CA GLY A 62 -0.63 19.16 -6.54
C GLY A 62 -1.55 17.95 -6.78
N ILE A 63 -0.97 16.79 -7.08
CA ILE A 63 -1.67 15.51 -7.26
C ILE A 63 -1.74 14.76 -5.93
N GLY A 64 -2.93 14.27 -5.59
CA GLY A 64 -3.16 13.43 -4.41
C GLY A 64 -3.10 11.94 -4.73
N PHE A 65 -2.64 11.15 -3.76
CA PHE A 65 -2.62 9.70 -3.78
C PHE A 65 -3.55 9.13 -2.72
N GLU A 66 -4.39 8.19 -3.17
CA GLU A 66 -4.83 7.08 -2.33
C GLU A 66 -3.80 5.96 -2.48
N MET A 67 -3.01 5.74 -1.43
CA MET A 67 -1.97 4.72 -1.39
C MET A 67 -2.52 3.39 -0.87
N ILE A 68 -2.54 2.40 -1.75
CA ILE A 68 -2.85 1.01 -1.40
C ILE A 68 -1.57 0.34 -0.90
N MET A 69 -1.59 -0.08 0.37
CA MET A 69 -0.43 -0.59 1.09
C MET A 69 -0.10 -2.04 0.69
N GLU A 70 -1.10 -2.90 0.58
CA GLU A 70 -0.97 -4.26 0.04
C GLU A 70 -1.81 -4.34 -1.24
N ALA A 71 -1.27 -4.78 -2.38
CA ALA A 71 -2.02 -4.72 -3.63
C ALA A 71 -3.30 -5.54 -3.61
N TRP A 72 -3.25 -6.80 -3.99
CA TRP A 72 -4.40 -7.69 -4.00
C TRP A 72 -4.18 -8.83 -3.01
N GLY A 73 -5.26 -9.26 -2.35
CA GLY A 73 -5.18 -10.35 -1.37
C GLY A 73 -4.77 -11.70 -2.00
N PHE A 74 -4.92 -11.85 -3.31
CA PHE A 74 -4.48 -13.03 -4.07
C PHE A 74 -3.06 -12.90 -4.64
N GLU A 75 -2.44 -11.72 -4.56
CA GLU A 75 -1.08 -11.51 -5.04
C GLU A 75 -0.04 -11.96 -4.01
N TYR A 76 1.09 -12.48 -4.49
CA TYR A 76 2.22 -12.77 -3.64
C TYR A 76 2.89 -11.46 -3.19
N PRO A 77 3.22 -11.31 -1.88
CA PRO A 77 3.22 -12.34 -0.84
C PRO A 77 1.97 -12.37 0.05
N PHE A 78 1.01 -11.48 -0.16
CA PHE A 78 -0.17 -11.28 0.71
C PHE A 78 -1.12 -12.48 0.75
N ASN A 79 -1.14 -13.28 -0.32
CA ASN A 79 -1.89 -14.54 -0.39
C ASN A 79 -1.26 -15.70 0.41
N GLN A 80 -0.02 -15.56 0.88
CA GLN A 80 0.74 -16.60 1.58
C GLN A 80 1.04 -16.17 3.02
N ARG A 81 0.04 -16.23 3.90
CA ARG A 81 0.16 -15.79 5.31
C ARG A 81 1.12 -16.61 6.18
N GLY A 82 1.50 -17.81 5.73
CA GLY A 82 2.59 -18.61 6.34
C GLY A 82 3.99 -18.17 5.91
N VAL A 83 4.09 -17.25 4.94
CA VAL A 83 5.35 -16.72 4.39
C VAL A 83 5.48 -15.23 4.69
N PHE A 84 4.42 -14.45 4.46
CA PHE A 84 4.33 -13.06 4.89
C PHE A 84 3.69 -12.98 6.28
N LEU A 85 4.52 -13.20 7.29
CA LEU A 85 4.12 -13.26 8.69
C LEU A 85 3.63 -11.90 9.22
N PRO A 86 2.82 -11.88 10.30
CA PRO A 86 2.30 -10.64 10.89
C PRO A 86 3.38 -9.61 11.26
N GLU A 87 4.57 -10.06 11.65
CA GLU A 87 5.69 -9.17 12.00
C GLU A 87 6.24 -8.45 10.77
N TYR A 88 6.28 -9.13 9.62
CA TYR A 88 6.69 -8.54 8.35
C TYR A 88 5.65 -7.57 7.80
N GLU A 89 4.36 -7.90 7.92
CA GLU A 89 3.25 -6.99 7.62
C GLU A 89 3.33 -5.74 8.51
N GLY A 90 3.52 -5.91 9.83
CA GLY A 90 3.68 -4.79 10.76
C GLY A 90 4.89 -3.91 10.44
N LEU A 91 6.02 -4.51 10.05
CA LEU A 91 7.22 -3.79 9.61
C LEU A 91 6.97 -3.01 8.31
N TRP A 92 6.33 -3.65 7.32
CA TRP A 92 5.92 -3.03 6.06
C TRP A 92 5.04 -1.80 6.28
N MET A 93 3.96 -1.95 7.06
CA MET A 93 3.03 -0.87 7.37
C MET A 93 3.73 0.28 8.07
N ARG A 94 4.57 -0.01 9.06
CA ARG A 94 5.33 1.02 9.79
C ARG A 94 6.27 1.79 8.87
N TYR A 95 7.02 1.08 8.03
CA TYR A 95 7.97 1.71 7.11
C TYR A 95 7.28 2.67 6.15
N LEU A 96 6.18 2.23 5.53
CA LEU A 96 5.40 3.06 4.61
C LEU A 96 4.89 4.33 5.28
N VAL A 97 4.26 4.18 6.44
CA VAL A 97 3.61 5.32 7.08
C VAL A 97 4.66 6.28 7.64
N THR A 98 5.71 5.79 8.32
CA THR A 98 6.82 6.65 8.78
C THR A 98 7.53 7.34 7.62
N GLY A 99 7.64 6.69 6.46
CA GLY A 99 8.29 7.26 5.28
C GLY A 99 7.44 8.32 4.56
N TYR A 100 6.11 8.14 4.50
CA TYR A 100 5.28 8.88 3.55
C TYR A 100 4.15 9.74 4.17
N ASP A 101 3.82 9.60 5.46
CA ASP A 101 2.71 10.34 6.07
C ASP A 101 2.94 11.87 6.12
N ALA A 102 4.21 12.29 6.08
CA ALA A 102 4.61 13.70 6.02
C ALA A 102 4.30 14.35 4.66
N PHE A 103 4.14 13.58 3.58
CA PHE A 103 3.89 14.15 2.26
C PHE A 103 2.45 14.65 2.14
N THR A 104 2.30 15.87 1.63
CA THR A 104 0.98 16.45 1.37
C THR A 104 0.26 15.73 0.23
N SER A 105 0.98 15.09 -0.69
CA SER A 105 0.40 14.27 -1.75
C SER A 105 -0.23 12.96 -1.27
N VAL A 106 -0.01 12.51 -0.03
CA VAL A 106 -0.65 11.29 0.51
C VAL A 106 -1.94 11.68 1.23
N TYR A 107 -3.08 11.39 0.61
CA TYR A 107 -4.40 11.77 1.13
C TYR A 107 -5.09 10.66 1.90
N ILE A 108 -4.94 9.41 1.42
CA ILE A 108 -5.65 8.25 1.93
C ILE A 108 -4.69 7.06 1.94
N TRP A 109 -4.74 6.31 3.03
CA TRP A 109 -4.11 5.01 3.18
C TRP A 109 -5.17 3.93 3.11
N THR A 110 -5.13 3.12 2.05
CA THR A 110 -6.00 1.96 1.84
C THR A 110 -5.20 0.70 2.16
N LEU A 111 -5.70 -0.15 3.06
CA LEU A 111 -4.93 -1.31 3.52
C LEU A 111 -4.65 -2.29 2.39
N MET A 112 -5.69 -2.65 1.63
CA MET A 112 -5.55 -3.54 0.49
C MET A 112 -6.63 -3.27 -0.57
N ASN A 113 -6.32 -3.53 -1.84
CA ASN A 113 -7.34 -3.60 -2.88
C ASN A 113 -7.96 -4.99 -2.90
N GLU A 114 -9.30 -5.07 -2.83
CA GLU A 114 -10.04 -6.34 -2.86
C GLU A 114 -9.41 -7.37 -1.89
N TYR A 115 -9.53 -7.05 -0.60
CA TYR A 115 -8.93 -7.84 0.48
C TYR A 115 -9.63 -9.19 0.67
N GLU A 116 -10.82 -9.32 0.12
CA GLU A 116 -11.53 -10.57 0.02
C GLU A 116 -10.96 -11.41 -1.13
N TYR A 117 -10.14 -12.40 -0.78
CA TYR A 117 -9.58 -13.36 -1.73
C TYR A 117 -10.68 -14.18 -2.44
N TYR A 118 -10.80 -14.06 -3.77
CA TYR A 118 -11.71 -14.83 -4.63
C TYR A 118 -10.96 -15.63 -5.69
N PRO A 119 -10.46 -16.85 -5.38
CA PRO A 119 -9.70 -17.65 -6.34
C PRO A 119 -10.52 -18.10 -7.55
N ASP A 120 -11.84 -18.19 -7.40
CA ASP A 120 -12.82 -18.57 -8.41
C ASP A 120 -13.59 -17.35 -8.98
N GLY A 121 -13.25 -16.13 -8.56
CA GLY A 121 -13.97 -14.91 -8.95
C GLY A 121 -15.37 -14.76 -8.33
N ASP A 122 -15.76 -15.65 -7.42
CA ASP A 122 -17.06 -15.64 -6.76
C ASP A 122 -16.98 -14.94 -5.39
N TRP A 123 -17.76 -13.88 -5.22
CA TRP A 123 -17.80 -13.11 -3.98
C TRP A 123 -18.37 -13.96 -2.84
N ARG A 124 -17.56 -14.26 -1.83
CA ARG A 124 -18.00 -14.92 -0.59
C ARG A 124 -17.50 -14.21 0.65
N TYR A 125 -18.35 -14.14 1.67
CA TYR A 125 -17.95 -13.66 2.98
C TYR A 125 -16.79 -14.49 3.54
N ASN A 126 -15.69 -13.82 3.87
CA ASN A 126 -14.52 -14.44 4.49
C ASN A 126 -14.25 -13.81 5.85
N ARG A 127 -14.57 -14.54 6.92
CA ARG A 127 -14.35 -14.07 8.31
C ARG A 127 -12.88 -13.77 8.60
N ALA A 128 -11.95 -14.54 8.03
CA ALA A 128 -10.52 -14.32 8.24
C ALA A 128 -10.07 -12.98 7.64
N ALA A 129 -10.57 -12.64 6.45
CA ALA A 129 -10.30 -11.34 5.81
C ALA A 129 -10.85 -10.17 6.65
N VAL A 130 -12.06 -10.32 7.22
CA VAL A 130 -12.64 -9.30 8.11
C VAL A 130 -11.84 -9.13 9.40
N LEU A 131 -11.46 -10.23 10.06
CA LEU A 131 -10.65 -10.19 11.28
C LEU A 131 -9.26 -9.61 11.03
N TRP A 132 -8.66 -9.92 9.89
CA TRP A 132 -7.41 -9.31 9.43
C TRP A 132 -7.56 -7.79 9.32
N THR A 133 -8.60 -7.29 8.64
CA THR A 133 -8.85 -5.84 8.50
C THR A 133 -9.00 -5.17 9.86
N ILE A 134 -9.72 -5.79 10.81
CA ILE A 134 -9.87 -5.27 12.17
C ILE A 134 -8.51 -5.23 12.89
N ASN A 135 -7.69 -6.28 12.79
CA ASN A 135 -6.39 -6.35 13.45
C ASN A 135 -5.39 -5.33 12.89
N VAL A 136 -5.29 -5.20 11.57
CA VAL A 136 -4.41 -4.22 10.91
C VAL A 136 -4.87 -2.79 11.18
N HIS A 137 -6.19 -2.56 11.16
CA HIS A 137 -6.74 -1.27 11.55
C HIS A 137 -6.40 -0.93 13.01
N THR A 138 -6.57 -1.87 13.95
CA THR A 138 -6.25 -1.67 15.37
C THR A 138 -4.76 -1.41 15.59
N PHE A 139 -3.89 -2.13 14.88
CA PHE A 139 -2.44 -1.87 14.88
C PHE A 139 -2.18 -0.42 14.46
N ARG A 140 -2.80 0.04 13.37
CA ARG A 140 -2.67 1.41 12.86
C ARG A 140 -3.24 2.48 13.81
N SER A 141 -4.39 2.24 14.45
CA SER A 141 -5.00 3.18 15.41
C SER A 141 -4.09 3.44 16.61
N ARG A 142 -3.31 2.43 17.04
CA ARG A 142 -2.34 2.55 18.15
C ARG A 142 -1.12 3.44 17.84
N TYR A 143 -0.88 3.76 16.58
CA TYR A 143 0.18 4.68 16.16
C TYR A 143 -0.36 6.04 15.67
N GLU A 144 -1.58 6.42 16.09
CA GLU A 144 -2.25 7.70 15.79
C GLU A 144 -2.48 8.04 14.30
N PHE A 145 -2.69 7.03 13.45
CA PHE A 145 -3.04 7.29 12.05
C PHE A 145 -4.54 7.37 11.87
N HIS A 146 -5.11 8.57 12.00
CA HIS A 146 -6.51 8.80 11.68
C HIS A 146 -6.80 8.46 10.21
N LEU A 147 -7.85 7.68 9.99
CA LEU A 147 -8.57 7.69 8.73
C LEU A 147 -9.35 9.01 8.68
N PHE A 148 -8.65 10.11 8.39
CA PHE A 148 -9.26 11.41 8.18
C PHE A 148 -8.73 12.00 6.88
N PHE A 149 -9.65 12.46 6.03
CA PHE A 149 -9.32 13.32 4.91
C PHE A 149 -8.44 14.48 5.40
N LYS A 150 -7.17 14.50 4.98
CA LYS A 150 -6.22 15.59 5.23
C LYS A 150 -6.60 16.80 4.36
N TYR A 151 -7.78 17.39 4.58
CA TYR A 151 -8.30 18.49 3.75
C TYR A 151 -8.50 19.82 4.50
N ASN A 152 -8.50 19.83 5.84
CA ASN A 152 -8.84 21.04 6.60
C ASN A 152 -7.66 21.93 7.02
N ASN A 153 -6.40 21.50 6.84
CA ASN A 153 -5.23 22.29 7.30
C ASN A 153 -4.61 23.22 6.24
N LEU A 154 -5.13 23.28 5.01
CA LEU A 154 -4.59 24.13 3.93
C LEU A 154 -5.49 25.32 3.55
N LYS A 155 -6.58 25.57 4.28
CA LYS A 155 -7.49 26.72 4.05
C LYS A 155 -7.45 27.80 5.14
N GLY A 156 -6.49 27.72 6.07
CA GLY A 156 -6.36 28.66 7.18
C GLY A 156 -5.61 29.97 6.85
N GLU A 157 -4.87 30.02 5.73
CA GLU A 157 -4.12 31.20 5.33
C GLU A 157 -4.72 31.75 4.03
N HIS A 158 -5.79 32.53 4.15
CA HIS A 158 -6.24 33.59 3.22
C HIS A 158 -7.64 34.04 3.67
N ARG A 159 -7.70 34.59 4.89
CA ARG A 159 -8.74 35.56 5.28
C ARG A 159 -8.03 36.70 6.00
N ASN A 160 -7.60 37.67 5.21
CA ASN A 160 -7.52 39.08 5.58
C ASN A 160 -8.15 39.85 4.42
#